data_AF-A0A7R8D1E5-F1
#
_entry.id   AF-A0A7R8D1E5-F1
#
_cell.length_a   1.000
_cell.length_b   1.000
_cell.length_c   1.000
_cell.angle_alpha   90.00
_cell.angle_beta   90.00
_cell.angle_gamma   90.00
#
_symmetry.space_group_name_H-M   'P 1'
#
loop_
_entity.id
_entity.type
_entity.pdbx_description
1 polymer ?
#
loop_
_entity_poly.entity_id
_entity_poly.type
_entity_poly.pdbx_seq_one_letter_code
_entity_poly.pdbx_strand_id
1 'polypeptide(L)'
;MAFRGSTYTLNNPGNRKFLKEVELLAKFGPAMKQHVSRAESGAGSHEIYLGKRIQNELIESISSKIHEQIVYKVKISPNISSIILDCTPDLSNKEQLFVIVPVVSQEDVPYPKLRNFSWVLLL
;
A
#
# COMPACT_ATOMS: atom_id res chain seq x y z
N MET A 1 -2.18 -13.45 -4.08
CA MET A 1 -2.13 -12.27 -3.19
C MET A 1 -0.72 -11.69 -3.17
N ALA A 2 -0.53 -10.48 -3.69
CA ALA A 2 0.79 -9.85 -3.90
C ALA A 2 1.62 -9.70 -2.61
N PHE A 3 0.97 -9.54 -1.45
CA PHE A 3 1.62 -9.32 -0.16
C PHE A 3 1.89 -10.60 0.66
N ARG A 4 1.39 -11.77 0.23
CA ARG A 4 1.51 -13.04 0.97
C ARG A 4 2.69 -13.87 0.53
N GLY A 5 3.49 -14.31 1.51
CA GLY A 5 4.64 -15.20 1.30
C GLY A 5 4.27 -16.62 0.90
N SER A 6 5.28 -17.36 0.41
CA SER A 6 5.19 -18.83 0.40
C SER A 6 5.32 -19.39 1.82
N THR A 7 5.91 -18.61 2.73
CA THR A 7 6.06 -18.94 4.14
C THR A 7 5.48 -17.84 5.04
N TYR A 8 5.13 -18.23 6.27
CA TYR A 8 4.63 -17.34 7.34
C TYR A 8 5.65 -17.18 8.47
N THR A 9 6.88 -17.63 8.23
CA THR A 9 7.96 -17.63 9.21
C THR A 9 8.71 -16.30 9.11
N LEU A 10 8.90 -15.63 10.23
CA LEU A 10 9.74 -14.44 10.34
C LEU A 10 11.20 -14.80 10.00
N ASN A 11 11.93 -13.83 9.44
CA ASN A 11 13.31 -13.94 8.97
C ASN A 11 13.56 -15.02 7.91
N ASN A 12 12.50 -15.54 7.26
CA ASN A 12 12.63 -16.51 6.20
C ASN A 12 12.67 -15.80 4.83
N PRO A 13 13.63 -16.11 3.93
CA PRO A 13 13.70 -15.47 2.61
C PRO A 13 12.41 -15.53 1.78
N GLY A 14 11.58 -16.57 1.99
CA GLY A 14 10.28 -16.78 1.35
C GLY A 14 9.11 -16.02 1.96
N ASN A 15 9.32 -15.29 3.06
CA ASN A 15 8.33 -14.40 3.62
C ASN A 15 8.25 -13.16 2.72
N ARG A 16 7.12 -12.99 2.02
CA ARG A 16 6.97 -11.90 1.05
C ARG A 16 6.72 -10.57 1.76
N LYS A 17 6.54 -9.53 0.94
CA LYS A 17 6.47 -8.11 1.27
C LYS A 17 5.93 -7.76 2.66
N PHE A 18 4.77 -8.28 3.09
CA PHE A 18 4.20 -7.90 4.39
C PHE A 18 5.08 -8.25 5.60
N LEU A 19 5.59 -9.49 5.69
CA LEU A 19 6.41 -9.88 6.83
C LEU A 19 7.77 -9.16 6.81
N LYS A 20 8.30 -8.84 5.62
CA LYS A 20 9.50 -8.00 5.48
C LYS A 20 9.27 -6.57 5.99
N GLU A 21 8.10 -5.97 5.72
CA GLU A 21 7.77 -4.65 6.27
C GLU A 21 7.60 -4.71 7.80
N VAL A 22 6.99 -5.77 8.34
CA VAL A 22 6.86 -5.99 9.80
C VAL A 22 8.24 -6.09 10.46
N GLU A 23 9.16 -6.86 9.87
CA GLU A 23 10.54 -6.98 10.32
C GLU A 23 11.29 -5.65 10.26
N LEU A 24 11.04 -4.86 9.21
CA LEU A 24 11.62 -3.52 9.08
C LEU A 24 11.11 -2.61 10.21
N LEU A 25 9.80 -2.57 10.45
CA LEU A 25 9.19 -1.78 11.51
C LEU A 25 9.70 -2.21 12.90
N ALA A 26 9.96 -3.50 13.11
CA ALA A 26 10.54 -4.02 14.34
C ALA A 26 11.95 -3.50 14.64
N LYS A 27 12.71 -3.07 13.61
CA LYS A 27 14.03 -2.44 13.81
C LYS A 27 13.94 -1.03 14.38
N PHE A 28 12.84 -0.32 14.12
CA PHE A 28 12.69 1.09 14.47
C PHE A 28 11.69 1.35 15.62
N GLY A 29 10.77 0.41 15.90
CA GLY A 29 9.72 0.58 16.90
C GLY A 29 9.77 -0.46 18.03
N PRO A 30 9.85 -0.06 19.32
CA PRO A 30 9.90 -1.00 20.44
C PRO A 30 8.62 -1.86 20.54
N ALA A 31 7.46 -1.30 20.18
CA ALA A 31 6.19 -2.05 20.16
C ALA A 31 6.20 -3.18 19.12
N MET A 32 6.68 -2.90 17.91
CA MET A 32 6.75 -3.92 16.86
C MET A 32 7.84 -4.95 17.15
N LYS A 33 8.96 -4.53 17.75
CA LYS A 33 10.00 -5.45 18.24
C LYS A 33 9.47 -6.45 19.26
N GLN A 34 8.67 -5.99 20.22
CA GLN A 34 8.03 -6.87 21.20
C GLN A 34 7.06 -7.83 20.53
N HIS A 35 6.29 -7.36 19.54
CA HIS A 35 5.34 -8.19 18.81
C HIS A 35 6.04 -9.32 18.02
N VAL A 36 7.11 -9.01 17.30
CA VAL A 36 7.95 -9.97 16.57
C VAL A 36 8.57 -10.99 17.54
N SER A 37 9.17 -10.53 18.65
CA SER A 37 9.81 -11.42 19.63
C SER A 37 8.83 -12.43 20.24
N ARG A 38 7.59 -12.03 20.52
CA ARG A 38 6.53 -12.94 21.00
C ARG A 38 6.10 -13.95 19.95
N ALA A 39 6.02 -13.52 18.69
CA ALA A 39 5.69 -14.40 17.57
C ALA A 39 6.77 -15.48 17.36
N GLU A 40 8.05 -15.12 17.52
CA GLU A 40 9.18 -16.06 17.41
C GLU A 40 9.29 -17.02 18.59
N SER A 41 8.92 -16.59 19.80
CA SER A 41 9.03 -17.41 21.01
C SER A 41 7.95 -18.51 21.12
N GLY A 42 7.03 -18.62 20.15
CA GLY A 42 5.95 -19.61 20.16
C GLY A 42 4.88 -19.38 21.25
N ALA A 43 4.99 -18.29 22.01
CA ALA A 43 4.07 -17.95 23.09
C ALA A 43 2.84 -17.23 22.52
N GLY A 44 1.90 -17.99 21.95
CA GLY A 44 0.61 -17.46 21.49
C GLY A 44 0.24 -17.79 20.05
N SER A 45 0.41 -19.06 19.64
CA SER A 45 0.12 -19.59 18.30
C SER A 45 -1.31 -19.36 17.76
N HIS A 46 -2.19 -18.70 18.51
CA HIS A 46 -3.58 -18.42 18.12
C HIS A 46 -3.95 -16.93 18.01
N GLU A 47 -3.10 -15.99 18.45
CA GLU A 47 -3.40 -14.54 18.41
C GLU A 47 -2.26 -13.68 17.84
N ILE A 48 -1.53 -14.20 16.85
CA ILE A 48 -0.46 -13.43 16.22
C ILE A 48 -1.12 -12.40 15.28
N TYR A 49 -0.99 -11.10 15.55
CA TYR A 49 -1.44 -10.02 14.65
C TYR A 49 -0.77 -10.08 13.25
N LEU A 50 0.19 -10.98 13.06
CA LEU A 50 0.83 -11.31 11.79
C LEU A 50 0.09 -12.42 11.01
N GLY A 51 -1.03 -12.91 11.53
CA GLY A 51 -1.89 -13.88 10.86
C GLY A 51 -2.52 -13.33 9.59
N LYS A 52 -2.90 -14.24 8.69
CA LYS A 52 -3.48 -13.92 7.37
C LYS A 52 -4.70 -13.00 7.43
N ARG A 53 -5.51 -13.13 8.48
CA ARG A 53 -6.74 -12.35 8.66
C ARG A 53 -6.42 -10.90 8.97
N ILE A 54 -5.62 -10.68 10.00
CA ILE A 54 -5.18 -9.34 10.43
C ILE A 54 -4.36 -8.66 9.33
N GLN A 55 -3.49 -9.41 8.63
CA GLN A 55 -2.80 -8.90 7.44
C GLN A 55 -3.79 -8.32 6.41
N ASN A 56 -4.84 -9.07 6.06
CA ASN A 56 -5.83 -8.61 5.09
C ASN A 56 -6.60 -7.40 5.60
N GLU A 57 -7.08 -7.44 6.85
CA GLU A 57 -7.81 -6.33 7.47
C GLU A 57 -6.96 -5.04 7.48
N LEU A 58 -5.66 -5.13 7.79
CA LEU A 58 -4.73 -4.01 7.75
C LEU A 58 -4.54 -3.46 6.33
N ILE A 59 -4.31 -4.34 5.35
CA ILE A 59 -4.14 -3.95 3.95
C ILE A 59 -5.41 -3.26 3.44
N GLU A 60 -6.58 -3.82 3.73
CA GLU A 60 -7.87 -3.26 3.36
C GLU A 60 -8.13 -1.91 4.03
N SER A 61 -7.85 -1.77 5.32
CA SER A 61 -8.01 -0.52 6.05
C SER A 61 -7.12 0.60 5.50
N ILE A 62 -5.83 0.32 5.30
CA ILE A 62 -4.87 1.28 4.73
C ILE A 62 -5.26 1.62 3.28
N SER A 63 -5.59 0.62 2.48
CA SER A 63 -6.02 0.79 1.08
C SER A 63 -7.27 1.66 1.00
N SER A 64 -8.27 1.41 1.84
CA SER A 64 -9.49 2.21 1.90
C SER A 64 -9.16 3.66 2.22
N LYS A 65 -8.28 3.91 3.21
CA LYS A 65 -7.94 5.28 3.59
C LYS A 65 -7.18 6.03 2.50
N ILE A 66 -6.22 5.37 1.85
CA ILE A 66 -5.49 5.94 0.71
C ILE A 66 -6.46 6.24 -0.43
N HIS A 67 -7.35 5.32 -0.74
CA HIS A 67 -8.35 5.48 -1.79
C HIS A 67 -9.30 6.65 -1.50
N GLU A 68 -9.82 6.78 -0.28
CA GLU A 68 -10.60 7.94 0.16
C GLU A 68 -9.85 9.26 -0.07
N GLN A 69 -8.57 9.32 0.30
CA GLN A 69 -7.74 10.52 0.13
C GLN A 69 -7.49 10.84 -1.34
N ILE A 70 -7.24 9.83 -2.17
CA ILE A 70 -7.10 10.00 -3.62
C ILE A 70 -8.39 10.55 -4.22
N VAL A 71 -9.53 9.92 -3.93
CA VAL A 71 -10.85 10.35 -4.45
C VAL A 71 -11.16 11.76 -3.98
N TYR A 72 -10.87 12.09 -2.72
CA TYR A 72 -11.03 13.45 -2.20
C TYR A 72 -10.19 14.45 -3.01
N LYS A 73 -8.89 14.19 -3.21
CA LYS A 73 -8.00 15.04 -4.01
C LYS A 73 -8.49 15.24 -5.45
N VAL A 74 -8.98 14.19 -6.08
CA VAL A 74 -9.56 14.26 -7.42
C VAL A 74 -10.80 15.15 -7.42
N LYS A 75 -11.70 15.00 -6.44
CA LYS A 75 -12.93 15.79 -6.33
C LYS A 75 -12.70 17.29 -6.08
N ILE A 76 -11.68 17.64 -5.30
CA ILE A 76 -11.36 19.06 -5.01
C ILE A 76 -10.44 19.69 -6.04
N SER A 77 -9.91 18.92 -7.00
CA SER A 77 -9.03 19.46 -8.04
C SER A 77 -9.84 20.40 -8.95
N PRO A 78 -9.46 21.67 -9.09
CA PRO A 78 -10.24 22.65 -9.83
C PRO A 78 -10.32 22.32 -11.33
N ASN A 79 -9.32 21.59 -11.85
CA ASN A 79 -9.26 21.23 -13.26
C ASN A 79 -8.78 19.78 -13.43
N ILE A 80 -9.55 19.00 -14.18
CA ILE A 80 -9.15 17.72 -14.76
C ILE A 80 -9.37 17.88 -16.27
N SER A 81 -8.29 18.07 -17.02
CA SER A 81 -8.36 18.35 -18.47
C SER A 81 -8.37 17.09 -19.34
N SER A 82 -7.94 15.95 -18.80
CA SER A 82 -7.78 14.70 -19.54
C SER A 82 -7.84 13.50 -18.60
N ILE A 83 -8.27 12.35 -19.12
CA ILE A 83 -8.17 11.04 -18.48
C ILE A 83 -7.41 10.13 -19.46
N ILE A 84 -6.44 9.38 -18.96
CA ILE A 84 -5.70 8.39 -19.76
C ILE A 84 -6.19 7.01 -19.36
N LEU A 85 -6.55 6.21 -20.37
CA LEU A 85 -6.94 4.81 -20.23
C LEU A 85 -5.87 3.96 -20.89
N ASP A 86 -5.33 2.98 -20.16
CA ASP A 86 -4.35 2.04 -20.68
C ASP A 86 -4.77 0.61 -20.37
N CYS A 87 -4.74 -0.28 -21.36
CA CYS A 87 -5.07 -1.69 -21.18
C CYS A 87 -3.80 -2.51 -21.36
N THR A 88 -3.38 -3.21 -20.31
CA THR A 88 -2.27 -4.16 -20.40
C THR A 88 -2.79 -5.56 -20.03
N PRO A 89 -2.69 -6.56 -20.92
CA PRO A 89 -3.05 -7.93 -20.58
C PRO A 89 -2.06 -8.51 -19.56
N ASP A 90 -2.58 -9.22 -18.57
CA ASP A 90 -1.76 -9.88 -17.56
C ASP A 90 -1.22 -11.24 -18.01
N LEU A 91 -0.42 -11.89 -17.16
CA LEU A 91 0.14 -13.23 -17.43
C LEU A 91 -0.92 -14.32 -17.69
N SER A 92 -2.20 -14.05 -17.37
CA SER A 92 -3.33 -14.95 -17.64
C SER A 92 -4.14 -14.54 -18.87
N ASN A 93 -3.62 -13.62 -19.69
CA ASN A 93 -4.29 -13.01 -20.84
C ASN A 93 -5.63 -12.35 -20.48
N LYS A 94 -5.73 -11.80 -19.26
CA LYS A 94 -6.86 -10.97 -18.86
C LYS A 94 -6.47 -9.51 -18.97
N GLU A 95 -7.29 -8.74 -19.67
CA GLU A 95 -7.12 -7.29 -19.78
C GLU A 95 -7.20 -6.64 -18.40
N GLN A 96 -6.17 -5.87 -18.04
CA GLN A 96 -6.18 -4.98 -16.89
C GLN A 96 -6.25 -3.54 -17.41
N LEU A 97 -7.36 -2.86 -17.12
CA LEU A 97 -7.54 -1.45 -17.44
C LEU A 97 -6.97 -0.58 -16.32
N PHE A 98 -6.07 0.32 -16.67
CA PHE A 98 -5.55 1.38 -15.81
C PHE A 98 -6.22 2.70 -16.16
N VAL A 99 -6.69 3.41 -15.14
CA VAL A 99 -7.23 4.77 -15.28
C VAL A 99 -6.27 5.73 -14.59
N ILE A 100 -5.70 6.65 -15.36
CA ILE A 100 -4.78 7.67 -14.85
C ILE A 100 -5.48 9.02 -14.92
N VAL A 101 -5.64 9.63 -13.74
CA VAL A 101 -6.25 10.96 -13.59
C VAL A 101 -5.17 11.93 -13.14
N PRO A 102 -4.58 12.72 -14.05
CA PRO A 102 -3.63 13.75 -13.68
C PRO A 102 -4.35 14.88 -12.94
N VAL A 103 -3.93 15.14 -11.71
CA VAL A 103 -4.46 16.23 -10.88
C VAL A 103 -3.40 17.32 -10.71
N VAL A 104 -3.82 18.58 -10.74
CA VAL A 104 -2.93 19.73 -10.49
C VAL A 104 -3.12 20.16 -9.04
N SER A 105 -2.05 20.13 -8.24
CA SER A 105 -2.09 20.65 -6.88
C SER A 105 -1.82 22.16 -6.86
N GLN A 106 -2.77 22.93 -6.36
CA GLN A 106 -2.50 24.27 -5.84
C GLN A 106 -1.96 24.10 -4.43
N GLU A 107 -0.66 23.90 -4.27
CA GLU A 107 -0.03 24.24 -2.98
C GLU A 107 0.41 25.71 -3.09
N ASP A 108 0.04 26.54 -2.13
CA ASP A 108 0.50 27.93 -2.00
C ASP A 108 1.99 27.95 -1.63
N VAL A 109 2.86 27.90 -2.63
CA VAL A 109 4.31 28.00 -2.43
C VAL A 109 4.78 29.30 -3.08
N PRO A 110 5.50 30.19 -2.38
CA PRO A 110 5.80 31.57 -2.81
C PRO A 110 6.83 31.68 -3.94
N TYR A 111 7.13 30.59 -4.67
CA TYR A 111 8.08 30.56 -5.77
C TYR A 111 7.41 30.06 -7.06
N PRO A 112 7.84 30.51 -8.25
CA PRO A 112 7.25 30.08 -9.52
C PRO A 112 7.34 28.56 -9.66
N LYS A 113 6.20 27.89 -9.50
CA LYS A 113 6.10 26.44 -9.60
C LYS A 113 6.30 25.98 -11.03
N LEU A 114 7.32 25.14 -11.25
CA LEU A 114 7.23 24.11 -12.27
C LEU A 114 5.95 23.30 -11.96
N ARG A 115 5.07 23.13 -12.94
CA ARG A 115 3.82 22.38 -12.76
C ARG A 115 4.17 20.95 -12.37
N ASN A 116 4.08 20.64 -11.08
CA ASN A 116 4.28 19.28 -10.58
C ASN A 116 3.02 18.48 -10.93
N PHE A 117 3.11 17.68 -12.00
CA PHE A 117 2.11 16.68 -12.32
C PHE A 117 2.21 15.55 -11.30
N SER A 118 1.23 15.44 -10.40
CA SER A 118 1.12 14.29 -9.51
C SER A 118 0.37 13.19 -10.24
N TRP A 119 1.09 12.14 -10.67
CA TRP A 119 0.50 10.95 -11.26
C TRP A 119 -0.16 10.12 -10.16
N VAL A 120 -1.48 10.21 -10.04
CA VAL A 120 -2.23 9.30 -9.16
C VAL A 120 -2.72 8.14 -10.01
N LEU A 121 -2.16 6.96 -9.76
CA LEU A 121 -2.61 5.71 -10.35
C LEU A 121 -3.88 5.26 -9.61
N LEU A 122 -5.03 5.24 -10.28
CA LEU A 122 -6.23 4.57 -9.76
C LEU A 122 -6.21 3.14 -10.32
N LEU A 123 -6.15 2.17 -9.41
CA LEU A 123 -6.33 0.75 -9.71
C LEU A 123 -7.81 0.38 -9.70
#